data_AF-A0A286PGP1-F1
#
_entry.id   AF-A0A286PGP1-F1
#
_cell.length_a   1.000
_cell.length_b   1.000
_cell.length_c   1.000
_cell.angle_alpha   90.00
_cell.angle_beta   90.00
_cell.angle_gamma   90.00
#
_symmetry.space_group_name_H-M   'P 1'
#
loop_
_entity.id
_entity.type
_entity.pdbx_description
1 polymer ?
#
loop_
_entity_poly.entity_id
_entity_poly.type
_entity_poly.pdbx_seq_one_letter_code
_entity_poly.pdbx_strand_id
1 'polypeptide(L)'
;MRNWEKALSVLEALREREEEAAHGWVLDSQFLLPQQQSVSALESPGLVEMAGRQDCAELSAWESRTVRWAARLTPYGHDTLAYARDRPRSEPPPGEAGRGGGWWS
;
A
#
# COMPACT_ATOMS: atom_id res chain seq x y z
N MET A 1 -11.06 11.75 1.08
CA MET A 1 -9.93 11.32 0.20
C MET A 1 -8.67 10.89 0.96
N ARG A 2 -8.41 11.36 2.20
CA ARG A 2 -7.17 11.09 2.94
C ARG A 2 -6.90 9.61 3.33
N ASN A 3 -7.92 8.75 3.35
CA ASN A 3 -7.74 7.32 3.65
C ASN A 3 -7.17 6.53 2.44
N TRP A 4 -7.53 6.95 1.23
CA TRP A 4 -7.05 6.31 -0.01
C TRP A 4 -5.58 6.63 -0.28
N GLU A 5 -5.15 7.88 -0.10
CA GLU A 5 -3.74 8.25 -0.24
C GLU A 5 -2.85 7.49 0.77
N LYS A 6 -3.33 7.30 2.00
CA LYS A 6 -2.63 6.47 2.99
C LYS A 6 -2.56 5.00 2.57
N ALA A 7 -3.65 4.45 2.04
CA ALA A 7 -3.66 3.08 1.52
C ALA A 7 -2.64 2.92 0.38
N LEU A 8 -2.59 3.88 -0.56
CA LEU A 8 -1.61 3.88 -1.64
C LEU A 8 -0.17 3.94 -1.11
N SER A 9 0.13 4.83 -0.16
CA SER A 9 1.48 4.88 0.44
C SER A 9 1.87 3.57 1.12
N VAL A 10 0.91 2.86 1.73
CA VAL A 10 1.15 1.54 2.33
C VAL A 10 1.42 0.49 1.25
N LEU A 11 0.65 0.50 0.14
CA LEU A 11 0.87 -0.41 -0.99
C LEU A 11 2.20 -0.14 -1.71
N GLU A 12 2.60 1.13 -1.85
CA GLU A 12 3.91 1.49 -2.42
C GLU A 12 5.04 0.97 -1.54
N ALA A 13 4.99 1.24 -0.24
CA ALA A 13 5.99 0.74 0.69
C ALA A 13 6.03 -0.80 0.70
N LEU A 14 4.88 -1.47 0.59
CA LEU A 14 4.83 -2.93 0.51
C LEU A 14 5.48 -3.43 -0.79
N ARG A 15 5.23 -2.78 -1.93
CA ARG A 15 5.85 -3.11 -3.22
C ARG A 15 7.37 -2.98 -3.17
N GLU A 16 7.87 -1.87 -2.63
CA GLU A 16 9.32 -1.63 -2.53
C GLU A 16 9.99 -2.73 -1.71
N ARG A 17 9.38 -3.13 -0.58
CA ARG A 17 9.88 -4.23 0.27
C ARG A 17 9.75 -5.60 -0.38
N GLU A 18 8.70 -5.81 -1.17
CA GLU A 18 8.54 -7.04 -1.94
C GLU A 18 9.63 -7.17 -3.02
N GLU A 19 10.01 -6.07 -3.69
CA GLU A 19 11.11 -6.07 -4.67
C GLU A 19 12.49 -6.30 -4.00
N GLU A 20 12.68 -5.88 -2.75
CA GLU A 20 13.88 -6.20 -1.96
C GLU A 20 13.89 -7.66 -1.46
N ALA A 21 12.72 -8.25 -1.26
CA ALA A 21 12.59 -9.61 -0.75
C ALA A 21 12.73 -10.64 -1.88
N ALA A 22 13.81 -11.42 -1.85
CA ALA A 22 14.07 -12.46 -2.85
C ALA A 22 12.97 -13.54 -2.97
N HIS A 23 12.11 -13.65 -1.95
CA HIS A 23 11.02 -14.62 -1.88
C HIS A 23 9.64 -14.00 -2.17
N GLY A 24 9.56 -12.71 -2.53
CA GLY A 24 8.30 -12.04 -2.87
C GLY A 24 7.30 -11.91 -1.71
N TRP A 25 7.77 -12.04 -0.46
CA TRP A 25 6.97 -11.76 0.73
C TRP A 25 7.64 -10.69 1.56
N VAL A 26 6.84 -9.82 2.15
CA VAL A 26 7.30 -8.85 3.12
C VAL A 26 7.12 -9.43 4.52
N LEU A 27 8.18 -9.42 5.32
CA LEU A 27 8.22 -10.03 6.65
C LEU A 27 7.99 -9.02 7.78
N ASP A 28 7.70 -9.53 8.98
CA ASP A 28 7.45 -8.74 10.18
C ASP A 28 8.62 -7.81 10.58
N SER A 29 9.86 -8.14 10.21
CA SER A 29 11.01 -7.26 10.48
C SER A 29 11.08 -6.02 9.62
N GLN A 30 10.41 -6.04 8.47
CA GLN A 30 10.49 -4.95 7.49
C GLN A 30 9.48 -3.82 7.81
N PHE A 31 8.54 -4.07 8.72
CA PHE A 31 7.48 -3.14 9.10
C PHE A 31 7.25 -3.08 10.61
N LEU A 32 6.97 -1.88 11.12
CA LEU A 32 6.51 -1.65 12.48
C LEU A 32 5.06 -2.14 12.65
N LEU A 33 4.67 -2.49 13.88
CA LEU A 33 3.32 -2.95 14.22
C LEU A 33 2.17 -2.10 13.64
N PRO A 34 2.21 -0.74 13.64
CA PRO A 34 1.14 0.06 13.05
C PRO A 34 1.02 -0.08 11.52
N GLN A 35 2.14 -0.35 10.85
CA GLN A 35 2.17 -0.57 9.41
C GLN A 35 1.66 -1.97 9.07
N GLN A 36 2.01 -2.98 9.87
CA GLN A 36 1.46 -4.33 9.75
C GLN A 36 -0.08 -4.33 9.89
N GLN A 37 -0.62 -3.58 10.85
CA GLN A 37 -2.08 -3.41 11.01
C GLN A 37 -2.73 -2.72 9.80
N SER A 38 -2.05 -1.71 9.23
CA SER A 38 -2.54 -1.00 8.05
C SER A 38 -2.55 -1.90 6.82
N VAL A 39 -1.52 -2.75 6.66
CA VAL A 39 -1.46 -3.77 5.59
C VAL A 39 -2.54 -4.82 5.81
N SER A 40 -2.71 -5.35 7.02
CA SER A 40 -3.78 -6.32 7.30
C SER A 40 -5.19 -5.76 7.06
N ALA A 41 -5.40 -4.44 7.21
CA ALA A 41 -6.67 -3.82 6.84
C ALA A 41 -6.93 -3.77 5.32
N LEU A 42 -5.87 -3.88 4.51
CA LEU A 42 -5.95 -3.92 3.04
C LEU A 42 -6.18 -5.34 2.49
N GLU A 43 -6.18 -6.35 3.36
CA GLU A 43 -6.56 -7.72 2.99
C GLU A 43 -8.07 -7.83 2.72
N SER A 44 -8.90 -7.15 3.51
CA SER A 44 -10.36 -7.13 3.31
C SER A 44 -10.80 -6.61 1.92
N PRO A 45 -10.23 -5.54 1.35
CA PRO A 45 -10.50 -5.14 -0.04
C PRO A 45 -9.77 -6.00 -1.09
N GLY A 46 -9.02 -7.04 -0.69
CA GLY A 46 -8.31 -7.95 -1.59
C GLY A 46 -7.06 -7.36 -2.25
N LEU A 47 -6.51 -6.28 -1.70
CA LEU A 47 -5.34 -5.60 -2.26
C LEU A 47 -4.02 -6.25 -1.84
N VAL A 48 -4.02 -6.91 -0.68
CA VAL A 48 -2.86 -7.65 -0.18
C VAL A 48 -3.30 -9.03 0.27
N GLU A 49 -2.39 -9.98 0.19
CA GLU A 49 -2.57 -11.32 0.70
C GLU A 49 -1.72 -11.51 1.95
N MET A 50 -2.36 -11.99 3.02
CA MET A 50 -1.68 -12.36 4.24
C MET A 50 -1.20 -13.81 4.15
N ALA A 51 0.06 -14.05 4.50
CA ALA A 51 0.63 -15.38 4.58
C ALA A 51 -0.14 -16.22 5.62
N GLY A 52 -0.50 -17.44 5.23
CA GLY A 52 -1.10 -18.41 6.14
C GLY A 52 -0.08 -18.92 7.15
N ARG A 53 -0.54 -19.73 8.11
CA ARG A 53 0.37 -20.38 9.08
C ARG A 53 1.41 -21.27 8.40
N GLN A 54 1.06 -21.89 7.29
CA GLN A 54 1.97 -22.75 6.54
C GLN A 54 3.02 -21.93 5.80
N ASP A 55 2.61 -20.89 5.05
CA ASP A 55 3.54 -19.96 4.41
C ASP A 55 4.49 -19.32 5.43
N CYS A 56 4.01 -18.94 6.61
CA CYS A 56 4.85 -18.41 7.67
C CYS A 56 5.87 -19.43 8.20
N ALA A 57 5.48 -20.72 8.28
CA ALA A 57 6.38 -21.79 8.70
C ALA A 57 7.46 -22.05 7.64
N GLU A 58 7.08 -22.03 6.36
CA GLU A 58 8.01 -22.11 5.25
C GLU A 58 8.97 -20.92 5.30
N LEU A 59 8.48 -19.68 5.30
CA LEU A 59 9.31 -18.48 5.41
C LEU A 59 10.22 -18.50 6.65
N SER A 60 9.75 -19.05 7.77
CA SER A 60 10.58 -19.21 8.97
C SER A 60 11.77 -20.13 8.77
N ALA A 61 11.59 -21.20 7.99
CA ALA A 61 12.67 -22.13 7.65
C ALA A 61 13.70 -21.48 6.73
N TRP A 62 13.26 -20.63 5.80
CA TRP A 62 14.15 -19.93 4.86
C TRP A 62 14.98 -18.85 5.55
N GLU A 63 14.36 -18.07 6.45
CA GLU A 63 15.03 -16.97 7.15
C GLU A 63 15.78 -17.43 8.42
N SER A 64 15.67 -18.71 8.79
CA SER A 64 16.20 -19.28 10.03
C SER A 64 15.76 -18.53 11.30
N ARG A 65 14.56 -17.92 11.26
CA ARG A 65 13.93 -17.16 12.36
C ARG A 65 12.44 -17.39 12.34
N THR A 66 11.77 -17.20 13.48
CA THR A 66 10.30 -17.29 13.52
C THR A 66 9.67 -16.08 12.83
N VAL A 67 9.07 -16.31 11.67
CA VAL A 67 8.21 -15.36 10.95
C VAL A 67 6.78 -15.56 11.44
N ARG A 68 6.20 -14.52 12.02
CA ARG A 68 4.81 -14.55 12.54
C ARG A 68 3.83 -13.78 11.67
N TRP A 69 4.35 -12.94 10.79
CA TRP A 69 3.58 -12.11 9.90
C TRP A 69 4.36 -11.99 8.60
N ALA A 70 3.67 -12.26 7.50
CA ALA A 70 4.16 -11.94 6.18
C ALA A 70 2.99 -11.53 5.28
N ALA A 71 3.22 -10.59 4.39
CA ALA A 71 2.22 -10.10 3.45
C ALA A 71 2.85 -9.89 2.08
N ARG A 72 2.06 -10.04 1.02
CA ARG A 72 2.45 -9.70 -0.35
C ARG A 72 1.33 -8.96 -1.06
N LEU A 73 1.65 -8.22 -2.11
CA LEU A 73 0.62 -7.64 -2.97
C LEU A 73 -0.11 -8.75 -3.74
N THR A 74 -1.43 -8.61 -3.87
CA THR A 74 -2.16 -9.43 -4.83
C THR A 74 -1.97 -8.85 -6.24
N PRO A 75 -2.21 -9.63 -7.31
CA PRO A 75 -2.27 -9.08 -8.67
C PRO A 75 -3.20 -7.86 -8.76
N TYR A 76 -4.35 -7.91 -8.09
CA TYR A 76 -5.28 -6.80 -8.00
C TYR A 76 -4.72 -5.57 -7.25
N GLY A 77 -3.92 -5.78 -6.20
CA GLY A 77 -3.19 -4.73 -5.51
C GLY A 77 -2.14 -4.05 -6.40
N HIS A 78 -1.40 -4.84 -7.19
CA HIS A 78 -0.45 -4.31 -8.18
C HIS A 78 -1.16 -3.48 -9.24
N ASP A 79 -2.26 -3.97 -9.81
CA ASP A 79 -3.05 -3.23 -10.79
C ASP A 79 -3.62 -1.94 -10.21
N THR A 80 -4.12 -2.00 -8.97
CA THR A 80 -4.63 -0.82 -8.25
C THR A 80 -3.54 0.23 -8.07
N LEU A 81 -2.34 -0.19 -7.71
CA LEU A 81 -1.20 0.71 -7.56
C LEU A 81 -0.76 1.29 -8.89
N ALA A 82 -0.70 0.48 -9.95
CA ALA A 82 -0.37 0.93 -11.30
C ALA A 82 -1.40 1.96 -11.81
N TYR A 83 -2.69 1.66 -11.64
CA TYR A 83 -3.78 2.57 -11.98
C TYR A 83 -3.69 3.90 -11.21
N ALA A 84 -3.40 3.83 -9.91
CA ALA A 84 -3.28 5.03 -9.08
C ALA A 84 -2.08 5.91 -9.45
N ARG A 85 -0.97 5.31 -9.90
CA ARG A 85 0.23 6.02 -10.37
C ARG A 85 0.03 6.66 -11.75
N ASP A 86 -0.68 5.97 -12.65
CA ASP A 86 -0.98 6.47 -13.99
C ASP A 86 -2.04 7.57 -13.97
N ARG A 87 -2.93 7.55 -12.96
CA ARG A 87 -3.94 8.58 -12.80
C ARG A 87 -3.26 9.95 -12.68
N PRO A 88 -3.50 10.89 -13.61
CA PRO A 88 -3.00 12.25 -13.45
C PRO A 88 -3.56 12.77 -12.14
N ARG A 89 -2.66 13.14 -11.22
CA ARG A 89 -3.03 13.83 -9.99
C ARG A 89 -3.88 15.00 -10.46
N SER A 90 -5.19 14.95 -10.22
CA SER A 90 -6.08 16.04 -10.56
C SER A 90 -5.63 17.19 -9.66
N GLU A 91 -4.68 17.96 -10.16
CA GLU A 91 -4.33 19.25 -9.61
C GLU A 91 -5.68 19.97 -9.48
N PRO A 92 -6.07 20.42 -8.27
CA PRO A 92 -7.24 21.28 -8.19
C PRO A 92 -6.99 22.42 -9.18
N PRO A 93 -7.94 22.74 -10.08
CA PRO A 93 -7.69 23.72 -11.13
C PRO A 93 -7.12 25.00 -10.49
N PRO A 94 -6.01 25.56 -11.00
CA PRO A 94 -5.48 26.83 -10.52
C PRO A 94 -6.47 27.91 -10.98
N GLY A 95 -7.54 28.12 -10.22
CA GLY A 95 -8.71 28.76 -10.81
C GLY A 95 -9.82 29.21 -9.88
N GLU A 96 -9.56 29.49 -8.60
CA GLU A 96 -10.43 30.39 -7.81
C GLU A 96 -9.61 31.31 -6.89
N ALA A 97 -8.48 31.80 -7.39
CA ALA A 97 -7.85 33.02 -6.87
C ALA A 97 -8.15 34.16 -7.85
N GLY A 98 -9.38 34.65 -7.85
CA GLY A 98 -9.71 35.88 -8.60
C GLY A 98 -11.04 35.86 -9.34
N ARG A 99 -12.16 35.79 -8.64
CA ARG A 99 -13.36 36.53 -9.07
C ARG A 99 -14.34 36.70 -7.90
N GLY A 100 -14.37 37.90 -7.36
CA GLY A 100 -15.33 38.31 -6.35
C GLY A 100 -15.15 39.76 -5.93
N GLY A 101 -15.64 40.71 -6.73
CA GLY A 101 -15.88 42.08 -6.26
C GLY A 101 -15.82 43.18 -7.32
N GLY A 102 -16.99 43.52 -7.88
CA GLY A 102 -17.26 44.68 -8.74
C GLY A 102 -17.00 44.38 -10.21
N TRP A 103 -17.89 44.65 -11.17
CA TRP A 103 -18.70 45.84 -11.35
C TRP A 103 -20.05 45.46 -12.00
N TRP A 104 -21.13 45.98 -11.45
CA TRP A 104 -22.43 46.12 -12.09
C TRP A 104 -23.00 47.47 -11.64
N SER A 105 -23.41 48.28 -12.63
CA SER A 105 -24.11 49.58 -12.58
C SER A 105 -23.37 50.79 -12.01
#